data_AF-A0A920KZM5-F1
#
_entry.id   AF-A0A920KZM5-F1
#
_cell.length_a   1.000
_cell.length_b   1.000
_cell.length_c   1.000
_cell.angle_alpha   90.00
_cell.angle_beta   90.00
_cell.angle_gamma   90.00
#
_symmetry.space_group_name_H-M   'P 1'
#
loop_
_entity.id
_entity.type
_entity.pdbx_description
1 polymer ?
#
loop_
_entity_poly.entity_id
_entity_poly.type
_entity_poly.pdbx_seq_one_letter_code
_entity_poly.pdbx_strand_id
1 'polypeptide(L)'
;MTLHGHDDAVGCDSARASAGRPLGVIPPDVEMVGMPPTGDWQALDADQQRYEAKRMAVYAGMVEAMDHHIGRLVSYLKSQEQFENTIFIFTSDNGAEASGPADPVAFINRQQTRSLGYNTDYETLGLKGSYNTISPSFASAAVSPLAYYKFYAGEGGMRVPLIVAGESLPQQGVLSDAFTFVTDITPTILSFAGVKPPDGRYGGRPVEAMIGRDLSPVLVGNAERVYGDGDAVGYELAGNAALFQGDYKIVVNRKPLGDGEWRLFNIKKDPGETRDLAQEERARVQQMLSAYERYQRENKVLEMPPGYGHIKQLLINTLHQHWRTPLLVGLLTLVILLPFLVAYRMRRKS
;
A
#
# COMPACT_ATOMS: atom_id res chain seq x y z
N MET A 1 1.97 25.15 19.51
CA MET A 1 3.22 24.61 18.93
C MET A 1 3.54 25.46 17.72
N THR A 2 4.34 26.51 17.92
CA THR A 2 4.71 27.47 16.88
C THR A 2 5.91 26.90 16.13
N LEU A 3 5.71 26.54 14.86
CA LEU A 3 6.76 26.09 13.97
C LEU A 3 7.49 27.33 13.42
N HIS A 4 8.76 27.51 13.79
CA HIS A 4 9.67 28.45 13.14
C HIS A 4 10.84 27.66 12.54
N GLY A 5 11.04 27.81 11.24
CA GLY A 5 12.23 27.33 10.50
C GLY A 5 11.87 26.63 9.19
N HIS A 6 12.21 27.28 8.07
CA HIS A 6 12.51 26.79 6.72
C HIS A 6 12.62 25.27 6.52
N ASP A 7 12.15 24.59 5.47
CA ASP A 7 11.43 24.88 4.22
C ASP A 7 10.86 23.51 3.74
N ASP A 8 10.08 23.54 2.65
CA ASP A 8 9.65 22.45 1.76
C ASP A 8 8.51 21.49 2.19
N ALA A 9 7.85 20.81 1.23
CA ALA A 9 7.06 19.59 1.53
C ALA A 9 7.96 18.40 1.87
N VAL A 10 9.26 18.50 1.53
CA VAL A 10 10.35 17.77 2.22
C VAL A 10 10.27 17.99 3.73
N GLY A 11 9.68 19.10 4.20
CA GLY A 11 9.46 19.41 5.60
C GLY A 11 8.47 18.49 6.32
N CYS A 12 7.41 17.99 5.69
CA CYS A 12 6.50 17.03 6.35
C CYS A 12 7.14 15.64 6.45
N ASP A 13 7.76 15.18 5.37
CA ASP A 13 8.49 13.92 5.31
C ASP A 13 9.65 13.93 6.32
N SER A 14 10.43 15.01 6.35
CA SER A 14 11.54 15.21 7.30
C SER A 14 11.05 15.40 8.74
N ALA A 15 9.93 16.08 8.96
CA ALA A 15 9.35 16.25 10.30
C ALA A 15 8.90 14.91 10.87
N ARG A 16 8.24 14.06 10.08
CA ARG A 16 7.89 12.69 10.51
C ARG A 16 9.14 11.89 10.81
N ALA A 17 10.11 11.88 9.90
CA ALA A 17 11.35 11.12 10.09
C ALA A 17 12.05 11.55 11.40
N SER A 18 12.16 12.86 11.62
CA SER A 18 12.75 13.45 12.82
C SER A 18 11.96 13.11 14.09
N ALA A 19 10.62 13.06 14.02
CA ALA A 19 9.78 12.70 15.15
C ALA A 19 9.86 11.21 15.53
N GLY A 20 10.11 10.31 14.57
CA GLY A 20 10.23 8.88 14.84
C GLY A 20 11.62 8.44 15.35
N ARG A 21 12.69 9.19 15.04
CA ARG A 21 14.05 8.91 15.54
C ARG A 21 14.15 8.78 17.07
N PRO A 22 13.63 9.71 17.90
CA PRO A 22 13.71 9.58 19.36
C PRO A 22 12.86 8.43 19.91
N LEU A 23 11.89 7.92 19.14
CA LEU A 23 11.06 6.77 19.52
C LEU A 23 11.72 5.42 19.16
N GLY A 24 12.87 5.43 18.48
CA GLY A 24 13.57 4.22 18.03
C GLY A 24 12.93 3.50 16.84
N VAL A 25 11.77 3.96 16.36
CA VAL A 25 11.05 3.35 15.23
C VAL A 25 11.69 3.64 13.86
N ILE A 26 12.50 4.70 13.78
CA ILE A 26 13.29 5.07 12.60
C ILE A 26 14.75 5.19 13.03
N PRO A 27 15.70 4.50 12.38
CA PRO A 27 17.12 4.66 12.67
C PRO A 27 17.59 6.12 12.52
N PRO A 28 18.60 6.57 13.30
CA PRO A 28 18.98 7.98 13.40
C PRO A 28 19.47 8.60 12.08
N ASP A 29 20.01 7.79 11.18
CA ASP A 29 20.71 8.23 9.95
C ASP A 29 20.10 7.65 8.66
N VAL A 30 18.78 7.46 8.63
CA VAL A 30 18.11 6.98 7.41
C VAL A 30 18.01 8.10 6.37
N GLU A 31 18.59 7.86 5.21
CA GLU A 31 18.38 8.65 3.99
C GLU A 31 17.02 8.31 3.35
N MET A 32 16.51 9.21 2.51
CA MET A 32 15.20 9.08 1.86
C MET A 32 15.31 9.34 0.37
N VAL A 33 14.58 8.55 -0.43
CA VAL A 33 14.38 8.84 -1.85
C VAL A 33 13.26 9.87 -2.03
N GLY A 34 13.54 10.95 -2.74
CA GLY A 34 12.50 11.88 -3.20
C GLY A 34 11.60 11.22 -4.24
N MET A 35 10.32 11.05 -3.92
CA MET A 35 9.32 10.49 -4.84
C MET A 35 8.91 11.57 -5.86
N PRO A 36 9.00 11.34 -7.18
CA PRO A 36 8.71 12.38 -8.18
C PRO A 36 7.34 13.08 -8.08
N PRO A 37 6.25 12.40 -7.65
CA PRO A 37 4.96 13.05 -7.44
C PRO A 37 4.86 13.90 -6.17
N THR A 38 5.85 13.86 -5.27
CA THR A 38 5.91 14.69 -4.07
C THR A 38 6.21 16.12 -4.48
N GLY A 39 5.21 16.98 -4.35
CA GLY A 39 5.35 18.41 -4.62
C GLY A 39 6.11 19.13 -3.51
N ASP A 40 6.46 20.41 -3.74
CA ASP A 40 7.01 21.30 -2.74
C ASP A 40 5.89 22.15 -2.09
N TRP A 41 5.80 22.14 -0.76
CA TRP A 41 4.83 22.88 0.04
C TRP A 41 5.04 24.38 -0.07
N GLN A 42 6.29 24.84 -0.15
CA GLN A 42 6.62 26.27 -0.24
C GLN A 42 6.33 26.82 -1.63
N ALA A 43 6.24 25.95 -2.65
CA ALA A 43 5.81 26.32 -3.98
C ALA A 43 4.27 26.47 -4.12
N LEU A 44 3.49 26.02 -3.13
CA LEU A 44 2.04 26.17 -3.13
C LEU A 44 1.62 27.57 -2.67
N ASP A 45 0.60 28.13 -3.31
CA ASP A 45 -0.03 29.36 -2.80
C ASP A 45 -0.84 29.11 -1.51
N ALA A 46 -1.27 30.19 -0.86
CA ALA A 46 -1.97 30.11 0.42
C ALA A 46 -3.29 29.31 0.36
N ASP A 47 -4.01 29.38 -0.75
CA ASP A 47 -5.28 28.66 -0.91
C ASP A 47 -5.04 27.16 -1.14
N GLN A 48 -4.00 26.82 -1.92
CA GLN A 48 -3.54 25.45 -2.12
C GLN A 48 -3.04 24.83 -0.82
N GLN A 49 -2.18 25.52 -0.05
CA GLN A 49 -1.73 25.06 1.27
C GLN A 49 -2.90 24.85 2.22
N ARG A 50 -3.85 25.80 2.26
CA ARG A 50 -5.07 25.68 3.07
C ARG A 50 -5.89 24.45 2.66
N TYR A 51 -6.05 24.21 1.38
CA TYR A 51 -6.78 23.05 0.87
C TYR A 51 -6.08 21.74 1.24
N GLU A 52 -4.79 21.60 0.96
CA GLU A 52 -3.98 20.43 1.30
C GLU A 52 -4.02 20.13 2.80
N ALA A 53 -3.89 21.15 3.65
CA ALA A 53 -4.03 20.99 5.10
C ALA A 53 -5.42 20.46 5.50
N LYS A 54 -6.49 20.92 4.85
CA LYS A 54 -7.86 20.41 5.07
C LYS A 54 -7.99 18.94 4.64
N ARG A 55 -7.35 18.52 3.54
CA ARG A 55 -7.32 17.11 3.11
C ARG A 55 -6.73 16.22 4.22
N MET A 56 -5.57 16.62 4.77
CA MET A 56 -4.91 15.88 5.83
C MET A 56 -5.68 15.93 7.15
N ALA A 57 -6.32 17.06 7.48
CA ALA A 57 -7.18 17.17 8.67
C ALA A 57 -8.39 16.22 8.61
N VAL A 58 -9.01 16.06 7.43
CA VAL A 58 -10.08 15.07 7.22
C VAL A 58 -9.55 13.65 7.46
N TYR A 59 -8.37 13.32 6.90
CA TYR A 59 -7.74 12.03 7.13
C TYR A 59 -7.42 11.78 8.61
N ALA A 60 -6.86 12.77 9.31
CA ALA A 60 -6.63 12.69 10.74
C ALA A 60 -7.92 12.44 11.53
N GLY A 61 -9.02 13.09 11.16
CA GLY A 61 -10.34 12.82 11.72
C GLY A 61 -10.84 11.39 11.47
N MET A 62 -10.50 10.78 10.34
CA MET A 62 -10.80 9.35 10.08
C MET A 62 -9.99 8.44 11.01
N VAL A 63 -8.71 8.74 11.21
CA VAL A 63 -7.83 7.97 12.12
C VAL A 63 -8.29 8.12 13.58
N GLU A 64 -8.66 9.33 14.00
CA GLU A 64 -9.21 9.58 15.34
C GLU A 64 -10.54 8.83 15.56
N ALA A 65 -11.44 8.84 14.57
CA ALA A 65 -12.69 8.08 14.64
C ALA A 65 -12.43 6.57 14.74
N MET A 66 -11.45 6.05 13.98
CA MET A 66 -11.02 4.65 14.09
C MET A 66 -10.52 4.33 15.50
N ASP A 67 -9.59 5.12 16.03
CA ASP A 67 -9.02 4.93 17.38
C ASP A 67 -10.11 5.00 18.46
N HIS A 68 -11.03 5.96 18.37
CA HIS A 68 -12.19 6.06 19.26
C HIS A 68 -13.02 4.76 19.28
N HIS A 69 -13.28 4.17 18.11
CA HIS A 69 -14.04 2.93 18.01
C HIS A 69 -13.26 1.69 18.49
N ILE A 70 -11.94 1.66 18.34
CA ILE A 70 -11.08 0.67 18.99
C ILE A 70 -11.17 0.80 20.52
N GLY A 71 -11.10 2.03 21.04
CA GLY A 71 -11.27 2.32 22.47
C GLY A 71 -12.62 1.86 23.04
N ARG A 72 -13.70 1.96 22.26
CA ARG A 72 -15.01 1.40 22.64
C ARG A 72 -14.98 -0.12 22.75
N LEU A 73 -14.33 -0.83 21.83
CA LEU A 73 -14.16 -2.28 21.91
C LEU A 73 -13.35 -2.68 23.14
N VAL A 74 -12.23 -1.99 23.39
CA VAL A 74 -11.39 -2.20 24.57
C VAL A 74 -12.18 -2.00 25.86
N SER A 75 -12.96 -0.92 25.94
CA SER A 75 -13.80 -0.61 27.11
C SER A 75 -14.86 -1.69 27.34
N TYR A 76 -15.45 -2.22 26.27
CA TYR A 76 -16.39 -3.33 26.36
C TYR A 76 -15.71 -4.62 26.85
N LEU A 77 -14.55 -4.99 26.30
CA LEU A 77 -13.81 -6.18 26.75
C LEU A 77 -13.43 -6.09 28.24
N LYS A 78 -13.08 -4.89 28.74
CA LYS A 78 -12.84 -4.66 30.16
C LYS A 78 -14.11 -4.85 31.01
N SER A 79 -15.26 -4.35 30.56
CA SER A 79 -16.52 -4.51 31.29
C SER A 79 -17.05 -5.95 31.30
N GLN A 80 -16.60 -6.79 30.37
CA GLN A 80 -16.90 -8.21 30.31
C GLN A 80 -15.80 -9.09 30.96
N GLU A 81 -14.81 -8.49 31.61
CA GLU A 81 -13.67 -9.20 32.22
C GLU A 81 -12.92 -10.10 31.21
N GLN A 82 -12.95 -9.75 29.92
CA GLN A 82 -12.28 -10.49 28.84
C GLN A 82 -10.96 -9.83 28.42
N PHE A 83 -10.72 -8.58 28.83
CA PHE A 83 -9.55 -7.80 28.39
C PHE A 83 -8.21 -8.47 28.73
N GLU A 84 -8.05 -8.99 29.95
CA GLU A 84 -6.79 -9.59 30.42
C GLU A 84 -6.41 -10.86 29.63
N ASN A 85 -7.42 -11.58 29.13
CA ASN A 85 -7.25 -12.79 28.31
C ASN A 85 -7.40 -12.52 26.79
N THR A 86 -7.26 -11.26 26.37
CA THR A 86 -7.36 -10.88 24.95
C THR A 86 -5.98 -10.43 24.43
N ILE A 87 -5.57 -11.02 23.30
CA ILE A 87 -4.46 -10.52 22.50
C ILE A 87 -5.01 -9.64 21.37
N PHE A 88 -4.52 -8.42 21.29
CA PHE A 88 -4.80 -7.47 20.22
C PHE A 88 -3.66 -7.53 19.18
N ILE A 89 -4.03 -7.71 17.91
CA ILE A 89 -3.11 -7.59 16.77
C ILE A 89 -3.65 -6.45 15.91
N PHE A 90 -2.91 -5.34 15.86
CA PHE A 90 -3.25 -4.17 15.07
C PHE A 90 -2.22 -3.97 13.96
N THR A 91 -2.68 -3.80 12.73
CA THR A 91 -1.80 -3.51 11.59
C THR A 91 -2.56 -2.77 10.48
N SER A 92 -1.82 -2.20 9.52
CA SER A 92 -2.39 -1.69 8.26
C SER A 92 -2.25 -2.76 7.17
N ASP A 93 -3.08 -2.70 6.13
CA ASP A 93 -3.07 -3.68 5.05
C ASP A 93 -1.95 -3.44 4.01
N ASN A 94 -1.48 -2.19 3.89
CA ASN A 94 -0.45 -1.75 2.96
C ASN A 94 0.08 -0.37 3.36
N GLY A 95 1.09 0.12 2.62
CA GLY A 95 1.55 1.51 2.68
C GLY A 95 0.46 2.58 2.42
N ALA A 96 0.81 3.86 2.56
CA ALA A 96 -0.13 4.96 2.38
C ALA A 96 -0.66 5.06 0.94
N GLU A 97 -1.93 5.47 0.79
CA GLU A 97 -2.59 5.61 -0.51
C GLU A 97 -2.22 6.95 -1.16
N ALA A 98 -1.49 6.89 -2.27
CA ALA A 98 -1.03 8.07 -3.01
C ALA A 98 -1.86 8.38 -4.26
N SER A 99 -2.92 7.63 -4.55
CA SER A 99 -3.76 7.90 -5.72
C SER A 99 -4.57 9.19 -5.58
N GLY A 100 -5.10 9.62 -6.72
CA GLY A 100 -5.84 10.87 -6.86
C GLY A 100 -4.98 11.97 -7.49
N PRO A 101 -5.64 13.05 -7.95
CA PRO A 101 -4.94 14.18 -8.54
C PRO A 101 -4.14 14.95 -7.47
N ALA A 102 -3.00 15.51 -7.87
CA ALA A 102 -2.27 16.47 -7.06
C ALA A 102 -3.14 17.71 -6.77
N ASP A 103 -3.82 18.23 -7.80
CA ASP A 103 -4.80 19.31 -7.68
C ASP A 103 -6.23 18.79 -7.95
N PRO A 104 -7.03 18.45 -6.93
CA PRO A 104 -8.41 18.01 -7.08
C PRO A 104 -9.41 19.14 -7.40
N VAL A 105 -9.02 20.41 -7.29
CA VAL A 105 -9.89 21.57 -7.54
C VAL A 105 -9.71 22.13 -8.95
N ALA A 106 -8.67 21.72 -9.68
CA ALA A 106 -8.52 21.95 -11.11
C ALA A 106 -9.81 21.62 -11.88
N PHE A 107 -10.15 22.44 -12.86
CA PHE A 107 -11.46 22.39 -13.57
C PHE A 107 -11.83 20.98 -14.03
N ILE A 108 -10.92 20.28 -14.72
CA ILE A 108 -11.17 18.94 -15.28
C ILE A 108 -11.45 17.93 -14.15
N ASN A 109 -10.61 17.90 -13.12
CA ASN A 109 -10.75 16.97 -11.99
C ASN A 109 -12.06 17.23 -11.23
N ARG A 110 -12.39 18.50 -11.01
CA ARG A 110 -13.64 18.90 -10.35
C ARG A 110 -14.87 18.49 -11.17
N GLN A 111 -14.85 18.66 -12.49
CA GLN A 111 -15.96 18.20 -13.35
C GLN A 111 -16.09 16.68 -13.35
N GLN A 112 -14.95 15.96 -13.39
CA GLN A 112 -14.95 14.50 -13.31
C GLN A 112 -15.59 14.01 -12.01
N THR A 113 -15.16 14.54 -10.86
CA THR A 113 -15.75 14.17 -9.56
C THR A 113 -17.24 14.52 -9.47
N ARG A 114 -17.65 15.68 -10.04
CA ARG A 114 -19.07 16.05 -10.13
C ARG A 114 -19.90 15.12 -10.99
N SER A 115 -19.35 14.62 -12.09
CA SER A 115 -20.06 13.65 -12.94
C SER A 115 -20.35 12.33 -12.22
N LEU A 116 -19.58 12.03 -11.16
CA LEU A 116 -19.79 10.88 -10.27
C LEU A 116 -20.74 11.20 -9.09
N GLY A 117 -21.29 12.41 -9.03
CA GLY A 117 -22.20 12.83 -7.96
C GLY A 117 -21.51 13.33 -6.69
N TYR A 118 -20.21 13.63 -6.74
CA TYR A 118 -19.43 14.10 -5.59
C TYR A 118 -18.94 15.54 -5.77
N ASN A 119 -18.54 16.19 -4.68
CA ASN A 119 -17.88 17.50 -4.71
C ASN A 119 -16.48 17.46 -4.07
N THR A 120 -15.67 18.46 -4.38
CA THR A 120 -14.34 18.71 -3.80
C THR A 120 -14.31 20.05 -3.06
N ASP A 121 -15.48 20.56 -2.64
CA ASP A 121 -15.61 21.89 -2.07
C ASP A 121 -15.02 21.94 -0.65
N TYR A 122 -14.23 22.97 -0.37
CA TYR A 122 -13.43 23.06 0.86
C TYR A 122 -14.26 22.93 2.15
N GLU A 123 -15.39 23.65 2.23
CA GLU A 123 -16.21 23.73 3.45
C GLU A 123 -16.90 22.39 3.77
N THR A 124 -17.19 21.58 2.75
CA THR A 124 -17.86 20.29 2.89
C THR A 124 -16.90 19.10 2.77
N LEU A 125 -15.60 19.34 2.62
CA LEU A 125 -14.60 18.29 2.48
C LEU A 125 -14.61 17.38 3.73
N GLY A 126 -14.80 16.08 3.51
CA GLY A 126 -14.95 15.06 4.56
C GLY A 126 -16.41 14.78 4.95
N LEU A 127 -17.39 15.57 4.50
CA LEU A 127 -18.81 15.29 4.72
C LEU A 127 -19.38 14.39 3.63
N LYS A 128 -20.58 13.85 3.90
CA LYS A 128 -21.37 13.08 2.93
C LYS A 128 -21.52 13.88 1.62
N GLY A 129 -21.18 13.25 0.50
CA GLY A 129 -21.24 13.84 -0.83
C GLY A 129 -19.94 14.51 -1.28
N SER A 130 -18.92 14.61 -0.42
CA SER A 130 -17.56 14.98 -0.85
C SER A 130 -16.73 13.74 -1.23
N TYR A 131 -15.70 13.93 -2.05
CA TYR A 131 -14.71 12.89 -2.39
C TYR A 131 -13.31 13.49 -2.48
N ASN A 132 -12.35 12.89 -1.79
CA ASN A 132 -10.97 13.37 -1.76
C ASN A 132 -9.98 12.26 -1.35
N THR A 133 -8.70 12.45 -1.63
CA THR A 133 -7.57 11.62 -1.15
C THR A 133 -6.58 12.48 -0.38
N ILE A 134 -5.54 11.92 0.26
CA ILE A 134 -4.53 12.73 0.97
C ILE A 134 -3.50 13.39 0.06
N SER A 135 -3.48 13.10 -1.24
CA SER A 135 -2.46 13.52 -2.22
C SER A 135 -1.19 12.65 -2.18
N PRO A 136 -0.46 12.55 -3.31
CA PRO A 136 0.82 11.85 -3.34
C PRO A 136 1.83 12.41 -2.32
N SER A 137 1.80 13.73 -2.08
CA SER A 137 2.71 14.38 -1.14
C SER A 137 2.47 13.94 0.30
N PHE A 138 1.22 13.93 0.81
CA PHE A 138 0.98 13.42 2.16
C PHE A 138 1.08 11.90 2.26
N ALA A 139 0.90 11.16 1.16
CA ALA A 139 1.20 9.74 1.14
C ALA A 139 2.70 9.49 1.35
N SER A 140 3.57 10.25 0.66
CA SER A 140 5.02 10.27 0.89
C SER A 140 5.34 10.61 2.35
N ALA A 141 4.71 11.67 2.87
CA ALA A 141 4.87 12.06 4.27
C ALA A 141 4.45 10.96 5.24
N ALA A 142 3.38 10.23 4.96
CA ALA A 142 2.87 9.17 5.83
C ALA A 142 3.75 7.91 5.85
N VAL A 143 4.59 7.69 4.85
CA VAL A 143 5.50 6.54 4.78
C VAL A 143 6.95 6.89 5.07
N SER A 144 7.29 8.18 5.13
CA SER A 144 8.66 8.65 5.38
C SER A 144 9.32 7.92 6.56
N PRO A 145 10.60 7.48 6.42
CA PRO A 145 11.53 7.78 5.33
C PRO A 145 11.56 6.76 4.18
N LEU A 146 10.54 5.91 4.09
CA LEU A 146 10.55 4.74 3.23
C LEU A 146 10.28 5.11 1.76
N ALA A 147 10.89 4.39 0.82
CA ALA A 147 10.65 4.61 -0.61
C ALA A 147 9.33 4.01 -1.08
N TYR A 148 8.69 4.69 -2.03
CA TYR A 148 7.38 4.32 -2.58
C TYR A 148 6.25 4.33 -1.54
N TYR A 149 5.09 3.81 -1.93
CA TYR A 149 3.86 3.79 -1.13
C TYR A 149 2.96 2.68 -1.69
N LYS A 150 1.69 2.62 -1.29
CA LYS A 150 0.74 1.58 -1.72
C LYS A 150 0.85 1.27 -3.21
N PHE A 151 0.67 -0.02 -3.54
CA PHE A 151 0.76 -0.62 -4.88
C PHE A 151 2.18 -0.92 -5.38
N TYR A 152 3.19 -0.23 -4.86
CA TYR A 152 4.59 -0.50 -5.17
C TYR A 152 5.22 -1.45 -4.15
N ALA A 153 6.28 -2.14 -4.57
CA ALA A 153 7.01 -3.11 -3.74
C ALA A 153 8.16 -2.48 -2.95
N GLY A 154 8.31 -1.15 -2.95
CA GLY A 154 9.24 -0.45 -2.05
C GLY A 154 8.81 -0.53 -0.58
N GLU A 155 9.70 -0.23 0.35
CA GLU A 155 9.42 -0.34 1.79
C GLU A 155 8.22 0.52 2.22
N GLY A 156 7.99 1.69 1.62
CA GLY A 156 6.84 2.53 1.93
C GLY A 156 5.51 1.95 1.45
N GLY A 157 5.54 0.99 0.51
CA GLY A 157 4.37 0.24 0.07
C GLY A 157 4.08 -1.01 0.90
N MET A 158 5.10 -1.58 1.55
CA MET A 158 5.05 -2.90 2.17
C MET A 158 5.22 -2.89 3.70
N ARG A 159 6.06 -2.00 4.24
CA ARG A 159 6.34 -1.91 5.68
C ARG A 159 5.23 -1.09 6.35
N VAL A 160 4.46 -1.77 7.18
CA VAL A 160 3.30 -1.23 7.90
C VAL A 160 3.50 -1.34 9.42
N PRO A 161 2.81 -0.53 10.24
CA PRO A 161 2.83 -0.73 11.68
C PRO A 161 2.25 -2.11 12.03
N LEU A 162 2.87 -2.82 12.96
CA LEU A 162 2.33 -4.02 13.59
C LEU A 162 2.48 -3.86 15.10
N ILE A 163 1.36 -3.91 15.82
CA ILE A 163 1.32 -3.89 17.28
C ILE A 163 0.65 -5.19 17.72
N VAL A 164 1.34 -5.95 18.56
CA VAL A 164 0.79 -7.11 19.26
C VAL A 164 0.83 -6.80 20.75
N ALA A 165 -0.34 -6.77 21.40
CA ALA A 165 -0.50 -6.33 22.78
C ALA A 165 -1.54 -7.17 23.53
N GLY A 166 -1.46 -7.21 24.86
CA GLY A 166 -2.40 -7.94 25.71
C GLY A 166 -1.73 -8.33 27.02
N GLU A 167 -2.44 -8.30 28.15
CA GLU A 167 -1.86 -8.53 29.48
C GLU A 167 -1.32 -9.97 29.66
N SER A 168 -1.81 -10.91 28.85
CA SER A 168 -1.34 -12.28 28.81
C SER A 168 0.05 -12.46 28.17
N LEU A 169 0.60 -11.43 27.52
CA LEU A 169 1.95 -11.48 26.93
C LEU A 169 3.01 -11.06 27.96
N PRO A 170 4.09 -11.84 28.14
CA PRO A 170 5.12 -11.54 29.14
C PRO A 170 6.00 -10.34 28.78
N GLN A 171 6.05 -9.97 27.50
CA GLN A 171 6.78 -8.80 27.01
C GLN A 171 5.81 -7.68 26.66
N GLN A 172 6.09 -6.49 27.18
CA GLN A 172 5.31 -5.27 26.96
C GLN A 172 6.25 -4.12 26.65
N GLY A 173 5.85 -3.23 25.73
CA GLY A 173 6.65 -2.04 25.38
C GLY A 173 8.00 -2.35 24.72
N VAL A 174 8.17 -3.54 24.18
CA VAL A 174 9.37 -3.95 23.45
C VAL A 174 9.24 -3.56 21.98
N LEU A 175 10.24 -2.85 21.47
CA LEU A 175 10.40 -2.63 20.03
C LEU A 175 11.22 -3.79 19.44
N SER A 176 10.71 -4.40 18.37
CA SER A 176 11.39 -5.47 17.64
C SER A 176 11.66 -5.04 16.20
N ASP A 177 12.86 -5.35 15.71
CA ASP A 177 13.26 -5.19 14.31
C ASP A 177 13.26 -6.54 13.55
N ALA A 178 12.69 -7.59 14.16
CA ALA A 178 12.60 -8.90 13.55
C ALA A 178 11.73 -8.88 12.29
N PHE A 179 12.27 -9.39 11.18
CA PHE A 179 11.51 -9.51 9.95
C PHE A 179 10.23 -10.33 10.19
N THR A 180 9.11 -9.77 9.78
CA THR A 180 7.76 -10.33 9.93
C THR A 180 6.97 -10.02 8.67
N PHE A 181 6.15 -10.97 8.23
CA PHE A 181 5.26 -10.81 7.08
C PHE A 181 3.82 -11.18 7.45
N VAL A 182 2.83 -10.66 6.72
CA VAL A 182 1.40 -10.84 7.08
C VAL A 182 0.97 -12.32 7.19
N THR A 183 1.65 -13.21 6.46
CA THR A 183 1.44 -14.66 6.50
C THR A 183 1.71 -15.28 7.87
N ASP A 184 2.43 -14.58 8.74
CA ASP A 184 2.84 -15.04 10.07
C ASP A 184 1.73 -14.87 11.12
N ILE A 185 0.74 -14.02 10.84
CA ILE A 185 -0.36 -13.74 11.78
C ILE A 185 -1.18 -15.01 12.05
N THR A 186 -1.54 -15.76 11.01
CA THR A 186 -2.35 -16.98 11.17
C THR A 186 -1.65 -18.08 12.00
N PRO A 187 -0.40 -18.51 11.70
CA PRO A 187 0.28 -19.50 12.54
C PRO A 187 0.44 -19.02 13.99
N THR A 188 0.68 -17.73 14.20
CA THR A 188 0.78 -17.14 15.54
C THR A 188 -0.54 -17.24 16.31
N ILE A 189 -1.66 -16.91 15.69
CA ILE A 189 -3.00 -17.05 16.29
C ILE A 189 -3.28 -18.51 16.65
N LEU A 190 -2.97 -19.45 15.75
CA LEU A 190 -3.15 -20.88 16.00
C LEU A 190 -2.30 -21.37 17.17
N SER A 191 -1.06 -20.88 17.28
CA SER A 191 -0.14 -21.19 18.38
C SER A 191 -0.71 -20.75 19.73
N PHE A 192 -1.15 -19.48 19.84
CA PHE A 192 -1.79 -18.98 21.06
C PHE A 192 -3.12 -19.67 21.39
N ALA A 193 -3.85 -20.12 20.37
CA ALA A 193 -5.09 -20.89 20.56
C ALA A 193 -4.85 -22.37 20.93
N GLY A 194 -3.60 -22.85 20.91
CA GLY A 194 -3.27 -24.27 21.11
C GLY A 194 -3.78 -25.18 19.98
N VAL A 195 -4.01 -24.62 18.79
CA VAL A 195 -4.55 -25.33 17.62
C VAL A 195 -3.40 -25.68 16.67
N LYS A 196 -3.32 -26.96 16.26
CA LYS A 196 -2.35 -27.37 15.25
C LYS A 196 -2.79 -26.92 13.86
N PRO A 197 -1.91 -26.32 13.05
CA PRO A 197 -2.22 -25.99 11.66
C PRO A 197 -2.49 -27.27 10.84
N PRO A 198 -3.31 -27.18 9.77
CA PRO A 198 -3.59 -28.32 8.91
C PRO A 198 -2.33 -28.78 8.15
N ASP A 199 -2.09 -30.09 8.12
CA ASP A 199 -0.96 -30.70 7.40
C ASP A 199 -1.39 -31.06 5.96
N GLY A 200 -1.63 -30.03 5.15
CA GLY A 200 -2.01 -30.15 3.73
C GLY A 200 -3.44 -30.66 3.48
N ARG A 201 -4.22 -30.98 4.52
CA ARG A 201 -5.63 -31.36 4.41
C ARG A 201 -6.50 -30.75 5.51
N TYR A 202 -7.71 -30.37 5.15
CA TYR A 202 -8.75 -29.92 6.09
C TYR A 202 -10.14 -30.33 5.58
N GLY A 203 -10.99 -30.86 6.45
CA GLY A 203 -12.35 -31.29 6.07
C GLY A 203 -12.40 -32.31 4.92
N GLY A 204 -11.40 -33.19 4.82
CA GLY A 204 -11.30 -34.20 3.76
C GLY A 204 -10.79 -33.68 2.41
N ARG A 205 -10.42 -32.41 2.28
CA ARG A 205 -9.92 -31.80 1.04
C ARG A 205 -8.47 -31.35 1.18
N PRO A 206 -7.66 -31.35 0.10
CA PRO A 206 -6.35 -30.73 0.13
C PRO A 206 -6.48 -29.22 0.37
N VAL A 207 -5.57 -28.66 1.14
CA VAL A 207 -5.43 -27.22 1.38
C VAL A 207 -3.98 -26.80 1.19
N GLU A 208 -3.76 -25.53 0.85
CA GLU A 208 -2.42 -24.98 0.70
C GLU A 208 -1.67 -25.00 2.04
N ALA A 209 -0.36 -25.22 1.96
CA ALA A 209 0.50 -25.18 3.13
C ALA A 209 0.55 -23.77 3.72
N MET A 210 0.63 -23.69 5.05
CA MET A 210 0.87 -22.43 5.72
C MET A 210 2.33 -22.01 5.52
N ILE A 211 2.54 -20.89 4.83
CA ILE A 211 3.89 -20.41 4.46
C ILE A 211 4.51 -19.44 5.47
N GLY A 212 3.71 -18.89 6.37
CA GLY A 212 4.20 -18.02 7.45
C GLY A 212 4.81 -18.78 8.61
N ARG A 213 5.51 -18.05 9.49
CA ARG A 213 6.15 -18.55 10.70
C ARG A 213 5.36 -18.13 11.94
N ASP A 214 5.38 -18.96 12.98
CA ASP A 214 4.82 -18.61 14.28
C ASP A 214 5.71 -17.57 14.97
N LEU A 215 5.16 -16.40 15.27
CA LEU A 215 5.83 -15.30 15.97
C LEU A 215 5.81 -15.46 17.49
N SER A 216 5.08 -16.44 18.03
CA SER A 216 4.98 -16.64 19.48
C SER A 216 6.33 -16.68 20.19
N PRO A 217 7.42 -17.30 19.66
CA PRO A 217 8.73 -17.28 20.33
C PRO A 217 9.32 -15.88 20.48
N VAL A 218 9.09 -14.98 19.51
CA VAL A 218 9.51 -13.58 19.59
C VAL A 218 8.66 -12.84 20.59
N LEU A 219 7.34 -13.02 20.54
CA LEU A 219 6.37 -12.32 21.40
C LEU A 219 6.50 -12.69 22.88
N VAL A 220 6.99 -13.89 23.20
CA VAL A 220 7.22 -14.33 24.59
C VAL A 220 8.67 -14.15 25.06
N GLY A 221 9.56 -13.66 24.20
CA GLY A 221 10.96 -13.41 24.53
C GLY A 221 11.90 -14.61 24.50
N ASN A 222 11.52 -15.70 23.84
CA ASN A 222 12.33 -16.91 23.69
C ASN A 222 13.21 -16.90 22.43
N ALA A 223 12.99 -15.98 21.50
CA ALA A 223 13.78 -15.82 20.29
C ALA A 223 13.84 -14.35 19.86
N GLU A 224 14.93 -13.95 19.20
CA GLU A 224 15.04 -12.62 18.60
C GLU A 224 14.34 -12.52 17.23
N ARG A 225 14.27 -13.64 16.49
CA ARG A 225 13.68 -13.72 15.14
C ARG A 225 13.21 -15.13 14.82
N VAL A 226 12.26 -15.25 13.88
CA VAL A 226 11.74 -16.54 13.37
C VAL A 226 12.16 -16.88 11.93
N TYR A 227 12.84 -15.95 11.28
CA TYR A 227 13.46 -16.11 9.96
C TYR A 227 14.99 -16.05 10.11
N GLY A 228 15.69 -17.04 9.55
CA GLY A 228 17.14 -17.04 9.44
C GLY A 228 17.63 -16.36 8.15
N ASP A 229 18.95 -16.21 8.04
CA ASP A 229 19.58 -15.48 6.92
C ASP A 229 19.35 -16.13 5.54
N GLY A 230 18.98 -17.41 5.50
CA GLY A 230 18.68 -18.16 4.29
C GLY A 230 17.19 -18.25 3.93
N ASP A 231 16.30 -17.94 4.87
CA ASP A 231 14.86 -17.96 4.61
C ASP A 231 14.48 -16.85 3.63
N ALA A 232 13.50 -17.10 2.77
CA ALA A 232 13.08 -16.15 1.75
C ALA A 232 11.57 -15.97 1.74
N VAL A 233 11.12 -14.72 1.62
CA VAL A 233 9.71 -14.36 1.47
C VAL A 233 9.55 -13.51 0.22
N GLY A 234 8.67 -13.94 -0.70
CA GLY A 234 8.45 -13.29 -1.99
C GLY A 234 7.13 -12.55 -2.05
N TYR A 235 7.08 -11.57 -2.94
CA TYR A 235 5.91 -10.77 -3.26
C TYR A 235 5.84 -10.47 -4.76
N GLU A 236 4.65 -10.54 -5.34
CA GLU A 236 4.37 -10.02 -6.67
C GLU A 236 2.95 -9.43 -6.72
N LEU A 237 2.84 -8.24 -7.31
CA LEU A 237 1.55 -7.66 -7.68
C LEU A 237 1.70 -6.76 -8.92
N ALA A 238 0.98 -7.10 -9.99
CA ALA A 238 0.92 -6.33 -11.25
C ALA A 238 2.31 -6.06 -11.88
N GLY A 239 3.26 -6.97 -11.64
CA GLY A 239 4.64 -6.94 -12.06
C GLY A 239 5.57 -6.05 -11.23
N ASN A 240 5.08 -5.43 -10.15
CA ASN A 240 5.96 -5.02 -9.05
C ASN A 240 6.29 -6.27 -8.24
N ALA A 241 7.54 -6.42 -7.81
CA ALA A 241 7.96 -7.61 -7.09
C ALA A 241 9.06 -7.33 -6.08
N ALA A 242 9.13 -8.19 -5.07
CA ALA A 242 10.20 -8.19 -4.10
C ALA A 242 10.51 -9.62 -3.62
N LEU A 243 11.74 -9.81 -3.14
CA LEU A 243 12.11 -10.96 -2.32
C LEU A 243 12.97 -10.47 -1.15
N PHE A 244 12.56 -10.84 0.06
CA PHE A 244 13.30 -10.63 1.30
C PHE A 244 14.12 -11.88 1.62
N GLN A 245 15.38 -11.72 2.02
CA GLN A 245 16.24 -12.80 2.50
C GLN A 245 17.26 -12.26 3.51
N GLY A 246 17.11 -12.65 4.78
CA GLY A 246 17.83 -12.02 5.89
C GLY A 246 17.58 -10.52 5.94
N ASP A 247 18.64 -9.72 6.05
CA ASP A 247 18.57 -8.25 6.07
C ASP A 247 18.42 -7.62 4.68
N TYR A 248 18.38 -8.42 3.62
CA TYR A 248 18.40 -7.94 2.24
C TYR A 248 17.07 -8.08 1.54
N LYS A 249 16.85 -7.20 0.58
CA LYS A 249 15.70 -7.20 -0.30
C LYS A 249 16.15 -6.96 -1.74
N ILE A 250 15.70 -7.80 -2.66
CA ILE A 250 15.64 -7.40 -4.07
C ILE A 250 14.25 -6.87 -4.38
N VAL A 251 14.17 -5.83 -5.19
CA VAL A 251 12.90 -5.18 -5.55
C VAL A 251 12.93 -4.71 -6.99
N VAL A 252 11.79 -4.81 -7.66
CA VAL A 252 11.53 -4.19 -8.96
C VAL A 252 10.18 -3.49 -8.91
N ASN A 253 10.18 -2.22 -9.31
CA ASN A 253 8.98 -1.42 -9.45
C ASN A 253 8.82 -1.02 -10.91
N ARG A 254 7.60 -1.14 -11.45
CA ARG A 254 7.31 -0.76 -12.84
C ARG A 254 6.98 0.73 -12.94
N LYS A 255 6.99 1.22 -14.18
CA LYS A 255 6.45 2.52 -14.54
C LYS A 255 5.01 2.69 -14.03
N PRO A 256 4.59 3.91 -13.65
CA PRO A 256 5.25 5.18 -13.98
C PRO A 256 6.37 5.61 -13.02
N LEU A 257 6.44 5.10 -11.79
CA LEU A 257 7.41 5.57 -10.80
C LEU A 257 8.70 4.77 -10.76
N GLY A 258 8.63 3.46 -11.03
CA GLY A 258 9.82 2.64 -11.17
C GLY A 258 10.33 2.58 -12.61
N ASP A 259 11.53 2.06 -12.77
CA ASP A 259 12.22 1.86 -14.06
C ASP A 259 12.07 0.44 -14.62
N GLY A 260 11.58 -0.51 -13.80
CA GLY A 260 11.47 -1.92 -14.16
C GLY A 260 12.77 -2.70 -14.00
N GLU A 261 13.78 -2.13 -13.34
CA GLU A 261 15.06 -2.78 -13.07
C GLU A 261 15.08 -3.39 -11.66
N TRP A 262 15.72 -4.55 -11.53
CA TRP A 262 15.96 -5.16 -10.22
C TRP A 262 17.06 -4.41 -9.48
N ARG A 263 16.77 -4.02 -8.25
CA ARG A 263 17.71 -3.39 -7.32
C ARG A 263 17.88 -4.24 -6.07
N LEU A 264 18.99 -4.06 -5.36
CA LEU A 264 19.30 -4.76 -4.11
C LEU A 264 19.56 -3.76 -2.99
N PHE A 265 18.90 -3.96 -1.85
CA PHE A 265 19.08 -3.12 -0.67
C PHE A 265 19.32 -3.97 0.57
N ASN A 266 20.10 -3.44 1.52
CA ASN A 266 20.12 -3.93 2.90
C ASN A 266 19.09 -3.12 3.70
N ILE A 267 17.88 -3.63 3.86
CA ILE A 267 16.74 -2.89 4.41
C ILE A 267 16.78 -2.70 5.93
N LYS A 268 17.73 -3.36 6.60
CA LYS A 268 18.02 -3.14 8.03
C LYS A 268 18.88 -1.88 8.22
N LYS A 269 19.87 -1.67 7.35
CA LYS A 269 20.76 -0.49 7.38
C LYS A 269 20.21 0.70 6.59
N ASP A 270 19.53 0.41 5.48
CA ASP A 270 18.97 1.38 4.54
C ASP A 270 17.49 1.04 4.27
N PRO A 271 16.59 1.29 5.24
CA PRO A 271 15.16 1.08 5.06
C PRO A 271 14.53 2.07 4.08
N GLY A 272 15.24 3.14 3.72
CA GLY A 272 14.83 4.11 2.71
C GLY A 272 15.07 3.64 1.27
N GLU A 273 15.75 2.50 1.06
CA GLU A 273 16.09 1.97 -0.27
C GLU A 273 16.83 3.00 -1.14
N THR A 274 17.81 3.67 -0.55
CA THR A 274 18.55 4.79 -1.15
C THR A 274 19.80 4.36 -1.88
N ARG A 275 20.47 3.29 -1.41
CA ARG A 275 21.73 2.81 -1.98
C ARG A 275 21.57 1.43 -2.60
N ASP A 276 21.45 1.40 -3.94
CA ASP A 276 21.41 0.15 -4.69
C ASP A 276 22.77 -0.56 -4.67
N LEU A 277 22.78 -1.78 -4.15
CA LEU A 277 23.93 -2.67 -4.01
C LEU A 277 24.07 -3.66 -5.17
N ALA A 278 23.18 -3.62 -6.18
CA ALA A 278 23.11 -4.68 -7.19
C ALA A 278 24.43 -4.88 -7.97
N GLN A 279 25.17 -3.80 -8.23
CA GLN A 279 26.48 -3.87 -8.89
C GLN A 279 27.60 -4.33 -7.97
N GLU A 280 27.51 -4.05 -6.67
CA GLU A 280 28.53 -4.38 -5.68
C GLU A 280 28.40 -5.85 -5.23
N GLU A 281 27.17 -6.33 -5.05
CA GLU A 281 26.86 -7.66 -4.53
C GLU A 281 26.18 -8.56 -5.57
N ARG A 282 26.73 -8.61 -6.80
CA ARG A 282 26.14 -9.38 -7.91
C ARG A 282 25.84 -10.84 -7.58
N ALA A 283 26.70 -11.50 -6.78
CA ALA A 283 26.47 -12.88 -6.35
C ALA A 283 25.18 -13.01 -5.51
N ARG A 284 24.94 -12.06 -4.60
CA ARG A 284 23.71 -12.00 -3.80
C ARG A 284 22.49 -11.75 -4.67
N VAL A 285 22.59 -10.81 -5.62
CA VAL A 285 21.50 -10.56 -6.58
C VAL A 285 21.11 -11.84 -7.30
N GLN A 286 22.08 -12.59 -7.84
CA GLN A 286 21.80 -13.84 -8.54
C GLN A 286 21.19 -14.91 -7.62
N GLN A 287 21.68 -15.04 -6.39
CA GLN A 287 21.09 -15.93 -5.39
C GLN A 287 19.63 -15.59 -5.10
N MET A 288 19.34 -14.31 -4.87
CA MET A 288 18.00 -13.84 -4.55
C MET A 288 17.07 -13.91 -5.76
N LEU A 289 17.55 -13.62 -6.98
CA LEU A 289 16.76 -13.83 -8.20
C LEU A 289 16.38 -15.30 -8.38
N SER A 290 17.31 -16.23 -8.14
CA SER A 290 17.01 -17.67 -8.17
C SER A 290 15.97 -18.08 -7.11
N ALA A 291 16.03 -17.49 -5.91
CA ALA A 291 15.02 -17.70 -4.88
C ALA A 291 13.66 -17.09 -5.26
N TYR A 292 13.64 -15.94 -5.94
CA TYR A 292 12.42 -15.34 -6.46
C TYR A 292 11.79 -16.18 -7.59
N GLU A 293 12.58 -16.76 -8.49
CA GLU A 293 12.06 -17.69 -9.49
C GLU A 293 11.41 -18.94 -8.86
N ARG A 294 11.95 -19.44 -7.74
CA ARG A 294 11.28 -20.50 -6.96
C ARG A 294 9.94 -20.03 -6.42
N TYR A 295 9.91 -18.86 -5.79
CA TYR A 295 8.68 -18.24 -5.29
C TYR A 295 7.63 -18.11 -6.41
N GLN A 296 8.01 -17.65 -7.61
CA GLN A 296 7.11 -17.52 -8.74
C GLN A 296 6.48 -18.85 -9.15
N ARG A 297 7.28 -19.92 -9.22
CA ARG A 297 6.78 -21.26 -9.56
C ARG A 297 5.84 -21.81 -8.50
N GLU A 298 6.21 -21.67 -7.23
CA GLU A 298 5.43 -22.17 -6.09
C GLU A 298 4.09 -21.44 -5.96
N ASN A 299 4.08 -20.13 -6.23
CA ASN A 299 2.89 -19.29 -6.10
C ASN A 299 2.15 -19.06 -7.43
N LYS A 300 2.59 -19.71 -8.51
CA LYS A 300 1.98 -19.63 -9.85
C LYS A 300 1.85 -18.18 -10.33
N VAL A 301 2.86 -17.37 -10.05
CA VAL A 301 2.95 -15.99 -10.51
C VAL A 301 2.93 -16.00 -12.04
N LEU A 302 2.01 -15.23 -12.61
CA LEU A 302 1.87 -15.14 -14.06
C LEU A 302 2.72 -13.99 -14.60
N GLU A 303 3.38 -14.23 -15.73
CA GLU A 303 4.11 -13.17 -16.41
C GLU A 303 3.16 -12.06 -16.87
N MET A 304 3.57 -10.83 -16.65
CA MET A 304 2.82 -9.68 -17.13
C MET A 304 2.99 -9.52 -18.65
N PRO A 305 1.92 -9.28 -19.41
CA PRO A 305 2.01 -9.08 -20.86
C PRO A 305 2.98 -7.96 -21.26
N PRO A 306 3.63 -8.06 -22.43
CA PRO A 306 4.44 -6.99 -22.97
C PRO A 306 3.66 -5.67 -23.05
N GLY A 307 4.25 -4.59 -22.52
CA GLY A 307 3.62 -3.28 -22.49
C GLY A 307 2.42 -3.15 -21.53
N TYR A 308 2.24 -4.09 -20.61
CA TYR A 308 1.25 -3.96 -19.55
C TYR A 308 1.52 -2.72 -18.69
N GLY A 309 0.46 -1.95 -18.46
CA GLY A 309 0.43 -0.88 -17.47
C GLY A 309 -0.94 -0.85 -16.83
N HIS A 310 -1.01 -0.94 -15.50
CA HIS A 310 -2.26 -1.06 -14.77
C HIS A 310 -3.24 0.09 -15.08
N ILE A 311 -2.76 1.34 -15.19
CA ILE A 311 -3.56 2.51 -15.59
C ILE A 311 -4.14 2.33 -17.00
N LYS A 312 -3.30 1.91 -17.95
CA LYS A 312 -3.74 1.65 -19.34
C LYS A 312 -4.80 0.56 -19.37
N GLN A 313 -4.61 -0.52 -18.62
CA GLN A 313 -5.57 -1.62 -18.55
C GLN A 313 -6.88 -1.19 -17.90
N LEU A 314 -6.82 -0.37 -16.83
CA LEU A 314 -7.99 0.21 -16.19
C LEU A 314 -8.80 1.03 -17.19
N LEU A 315 -8.16 1.93 -17.95
CA LEU A 315 -8.81 2.74 -18.98
C LEU A 315 -9.48 1.89 -20.06
N ILE A 316 -8.78 0.86 -20.57
CA ILE A 316 -9.34 -0.09 -21.55
C ILE A 316 -10.59 -0.76 -20.97
N ASN A 317 -10.52 -1.24 -19.72
CA ASN A 317 -11.62 -1.93 -19.06
C ASN A 317 -12.81 -0.98 -18.80
N THR A 318 -12.56 0.25 -18.36
CA THR A 318 -13.58 1.28 -18.15
C THR A 318 -14.29 1.63 -19.45
N LEU A 319 -13.54 1.85 -20.53
CA LEU A 319 -14.09 2.11 -21.85
C LEU A 319 -14.94 0.92 -22.33
N HIS A 320 -14.41 -0.30 -22.19
CA HIS A 320 -15.14 -1.50 -22.57
C HIS A 320 -16.43 -1.66 -21.76
N GLN A 321 -16.43 -1.45 -20.44
CA GLN A 321 -17.65 -1.53 -19.63
C GLN A 321 -18.69 -0.48 -20.00
N HIS A 322 -18.29 0.78 -20.18
CA HIS A 322 -19.23 1.89 -20.40
C HIS A 322 -19.72 1.97 -21.84
N TRP A 323 -18.86 1.64 -22.81
CA TRP A 323 -19.14 1.90 -24.22
C TRP A 323 -19.44 0.66 -25.04
N ARG A 324 -19.15 -0.57 -24.55
CA ARG A 324 -19.46 -1.79 -25.32
C ARG A 324 -20.94 -1.87 -25.70
N THR A 325 -21.84 -1.70 -24.73
CA THR A 325 -23.28 -1.80 -25.00
C THR A 325 -23.77 -0.63 -25.88
N PRO A 326 -23.48 0.65 -25.57
CA PRO A 326 -23.85 1.77 -26.45
C PRO A 326 -23.29 1.66 -27.87
N LEU A 327 -22.03 1.22 -28.04
CA LEU A 327 -21.43 1.02 -29.37
C LEU A 327 -22.13 -0.10 -30.13
N LEU A 328 -22.39 -1.25 -29.49
CA LEU A 328 -23.12 -2.36 -30.12
C LEU A 328 -24.54 -1.94 -30.53
N VAL A 329 -25.24 -1.22 -29.66
CA VAL A 329 -26.57 -0.66 -29.97
C VAL A 329 -26.47 0.31 -31.14
N GLY A 330 -25.55 1.28 -31.11
CA GLY A 330 -25.36 2.24 -32.19
C GLY A 330 -25.05 1.59 -33.53
N LEU A 331 -24.20 0.56 -33.53
CA LEU A 331 -23.82 -0.19 -34.74
C LEU A 331 -24.98 -1.01 -35.29
N LEU A 332 -25.74 -1.69 -34.41
CA LEU A 332 -26.99 -2.38 -34.78
C LEU A 332 -28.04 -1.41 -35.33
N THR A 333 -28.22 -0.25 -34.70
CA THR A 333 -29.11 0.81 -35.18
C THR A 333 -28.67 1.30 -36.56
N LEU A 334 -27.37 1.49 -36.78
CA LEU A 334 -26.82 1.86 -38.09
C LEU A 334 -27.12 0.78 -39.14
N VAL A 335 -26.86 -0.50 -38.85
CA VAL A 335 -27.14 -1.61 -39.76
C VAL A 335 -28.63 -1.72 -40.10
N ILE A 336 -29.51 -1.50 -39.12
CA ILE A 336 -30.97 -1.55 -39.34
C ILE A 336 -31.44 -0.35 -40.16
N LEU A 337 -30.93 0.86 -39.90
CA LEU A 337 -31.42 2.08 -40.54
C LEU A 337 -30.76 2.37 -41.90
N LEU A 338 -29.55 1.85 -42.17
CA LEU A 338 -28.83 2.10 -43.42
C LEU A 338 -29.64 1.70 -44.67
N PRO A 339 -30.28 0.52 -44.73
CA PRO A 339 -31.08 0.12 -45.89
C PRO A 339 -32.26 1.07 -46.15
N PHE A 340 -32.93 1.53 -45.09
CA PHE A 340 -34.02 2.50 -45.22
C PHE A 340 -33.53 3.86 -45.68
N LEU A 341 -32.37 4.30 -45.19
CA LEU A 341 -31.77 5.58 -45.57
C LEU A 341 -31.29 5.57 -47.04
N VAL A 342 -30.74 4.43 -47.49
CA VAL A 342 -30.38 4.18 -48.89
C VAL A 342 -31.62 4.16 -49.77
N ALA A 343 -32.66 3.41 -49.40
CA ALA A 343 -33.92 3.33 -50.16
C ALA A 343 -34.63 4.70 -50.25
N TYR A 344 -34.65 5.46 -49.17
CA TYR A 344 -35.17 6.83 -49.15
C TYR A 344 -34.40 7.75 -50.09
N ARG A 345 -33.07 7.68 -50.10
CA ARG A 345 -32.23 8.49 -51.01
C ARG A 345 -32.37 8.07 -52.48
N MET A 346 -32.57 6.78 -52.76
CA MET A 346 -32.81 6.29 -54.13
C MET A 346 -34.16 6.78 -54.66
N ARG A 347 -35.22 6.76 -53.84
CA ARG A 347 -36.54 7.30 -54.20
C ARG A 347 -36.58 8.82 -54.43
N ARG A 348 -35.63 9.57 -53.87
CA ARG A 348 -35.51 11.02 -54.06
C ARG A 348 -34.75 11.41 -55.34
N LYS A 349 -34.10 10.44 -56.01
CA LYS A 349 -33.32 10.64 -57.24
C LYS A 349 -34.01 10.10 -58.51
N SER A 350 -35.09 9.32 -58.36
CA SER A 350 -36.11 9.10 -59.39
C SER A 350 -37.19 10.16 -59.24
#